data_AF-A0A3R8Q599-F1
#
_entry.id   AF-A0A3R8Q599-F1
#
_cell.length_a   1.000
_cell.length_b   1.000
_cell.length_c   1.000
_cell.angle_alpha   90.00
_cell.angle_beta   90.00
_cell.angle_gamma   90.00
#
_symmetry.space_group_name_H-M   'P 1'
#
loop_
_entity.id
_entity.type
_entity.pdbx_description
1 polymer ?
#
loop_
_entity_poly.entity_id
_entity_poly.type
_entity_poly.pdbx_seq_one_letter_code
_entity_poly.pdbx_strand_id
1 'polypeptide(L)'
;MVLSATALLMLDPLLWMIASSVKPNALIFCDPSLIPTTLDLSNYPSRWTALTHPFTHYLLDSPVIVVVRCSATWSRARWPRSPG
;
A
#
# COMPACT_ATOMS: atom_id res chain seq x y z
N MET A 1 -20.92 8.13 18.32
CA MET A 1 -20.91 9.37 17.51
C MET A 1 -19.48 9.86 17.24
N VAL A 2 -18.67 10.17 18.27
CA VAL A 2 -17.28 10.66 18.08
C VAL A 2 -16.39 9.67 17.32
N LEU A 3 -16.42 8.38 17.67
CA LEU A 3 -15.58 7.37 16.99
C LEU A 3 -15.88 7.26 15.49
N SER A 4 -17.16 7.31 15.10
CA SER A 4 -17.59 7.23 13.70
C SER A 4 -17.15 8.46 12.91
N ALA A 5 -17.24 9.66 13.51
CA ALA A 5 -16.80 10.90 12.87
C ALA A 5 -15.29 10.92 12.65
N THR A 6 -14.50 10.51 13.64
CA THR A 6 -13.04 10.45 13.52
C THR A 6 -12.58 9.39 12.51
N ALA A 7 -13.28 8.26 12.43
CA ALA A 7 -13.00 7.23 11.43
C ALA A 7 -13.25 7.73 9.99
N LEU A 8 -14.33 8.48 9.77
CA LEU A 8 -14.62 9.09 8.46
C LEU A 8 -13.56 10.14 8.08
N LEU A 9 -13.08 10.92 9.05
CA LEU A 9 -12.03 11.92 8.84
C LEU A 9 -10.69 11.29 8.45
N MET A 10 -10.37 10.10 8.98
CA MET A 10 -9.19 9.31 8.59
C MET A 10 -9.37 8.59 7.23
N LEU A 11 -10.61 8.33 6.83
CA LEU A 11 -10.94 7.69 5.54
C LEU A 11 -10.83 8.65 4.36
N ASP A 12 -11.14 9.93 4.55
CA ASP A 12 -11.02 10.99 3.54
C ASP A 12 -9.64 10.99 2.82
N PRO A 13 -8.49 11.08 3.52
CA PRO A 13 -7.18 11.06 2.87
C PRO A 13 -6.86 9.74 2.17
N LEU A 14 -7.40 8.61 2.64
CA LEU A 14 -7.23 7.30 1.99
C LEU A 14 -8.02 7.23 0.68
N LEU A 15 -9.26 7.70 0.69
CA LEU A 15 -10.11 7.79 -0.50
C LEU A 15 -9.48 8.71 -1.55
N TRP A 16 -8.91 9.84 -1.11
CA TRP A 16 -8.18 10.75 -1.97
C TRP A 16 -6.92 10.11 -2.59
N MET A 17 -6.18 9.31 -1.82
CA MET A 17 -5.00 8.60 -2.31
C MET A 17 -5.37 7.56 -3.38
N ILE A 18 -6.47 6.82 -3.18
CA ILE A 18 -6.97 5.84 -4.16
C ILE A 18 -7.42 6.56 -5.45
N ALA A 19 -8.21 7.64 -5.33
CA ALA A 19 -8.65 8.43 -6.47
C ALA A 19 -7.47 9.01 -7.26
N SER A 20 -6.45 9.50 -6.56
CA SER A 20 -5.22 10.05 -7.16
C SER A 20 -4.40 8.97 -7.87
N SER A 21 -4.40 7.73 -7.38
CA SER A 21 -3.68 6.61 -8.01
C SER A 21 -4.23 6.21 -9.38
N VAL A 22 -5.49 6.54 -9.68
CA VAL A 22 -6.16 6.21 -10.96
C VAL A 22 -6.23 7.42 -11.91
N LYS A 23 -5.86 8.61 -11.42
CA LYS A 23 -5.90 9.86 -12.19
C LYS A 23 -4.70 9.93 -13.17
N PRO A 24 -4.87 10.44 -14.40
CA PRO A 24 -3.77 10.61 -15.34
C PRO A 24 -2.70 11.56 -14.79
N ASN A 25 -1.40 11.30 -15.05
CA ASN A 25 -0.27 12.05 -14.47
C ASN A 25 -0.37 13.58 -14.64
N ALA A 26 -0.98 14.05 -15.73
CA ALA A 26 -1.14 15.48 -16.01
C ALA A 26 -2.21 16.17 -15.14
N LEU A 27 -3.12 15.41 -14.51
CA LEU A 27 -4.26 15.92 -13.74
C LEU A 27 -4.15 15.68 -12.22
N ILE A 28 -3.15 14.90 -11.78
CA ILE A 28 -2.91 14.64 -10.34
C ILE A 28 -2.65 15.96 -9.57
N PHE A 29 -1.97 16.92 -10.21
CA PHE A 29 -1.62 18.20 -9.58
C PHE A 29 -2.60 19.34 -9.91
N CYS A 30 -3.51 19.15 -10.87
CA CYS A 30 -4.41 20.20 -11.34
C CYS A 30 -5.78 20.16 -10.66
N ASP A 31 -6.23 18.98 -10.22
CA ASP A 31 -7.56 18.80 -9.62
C ASP A 31 -7.47 18.04 -8.28
N PRO A 32 -7.61 18.70 -7.13
CA PRO A 32 -7.67 18.04 -5.82
C PRO A 32 -9.00 17.31 -5.56
N SER A 33 -9.95 17.39 -6.49
CA SER A 33 -11.26 16.74 -6.41
C SER A 33 -11.17 15.22 -6.27
N LEU A 34 -11.95 14.68 -5.32
CA LEU A 34 -12.05 13.26 -4.97
C LEU A 34 -12.63 12.40 -6.12
N ILE A 35 -13.43 13.02 -6.99
CA ILE A 35 -14.04 12.37 -8.16
C ILE A 35 -13.21 12.74 -9.40
N PRO A 36 -12.55 11.78 -10.07
CA PRO A 36 -11.83 12.04 -11.30
C PRO A 36 -12.80 12.29 -12.46
N THR A 37 -12.56 13.35 -13.23
CA THR A 37 -13.30 13.68 -14.46
C THR A 37 -12.94 12.75 -15.63
N THR A 38 -11.75 12.17 -15.61
CA THR A 38 -11.24 11.21 -16.60
C THR A 38 -10.56 10.03 -15.90
N LEU A 39 -11.07 8.82 -16.12
CA LEU A 39 -10.48 7.58 -15.61
C LEU A 39 -9.59 6.97 -16.69
N ASP A 40 -8.28 6.88 -16.44
CA ASP A 40 -7.34 6.22 -17.35
C ASP A 40 -6.70 4.99 -16.69
N LEU A 41 -7.46 3.89 -16.76
CA LEU A 41 -7.05 2.58 -16.26
C LEU A 41 -5.92 1.94 -17.07
N SER A 42 -5.57 2.48 -18.26
CA SER A 42 -4.50 1.95 -19.10
C SER A 42 -3.10 2.20 -18.51
N ASN A 43 -2.98 3.19 -17.62
CA ASN A 43 -1.74 3.48 -16.88
C ASN A 43 -1.38 2.39 -15.87
N TYR A 44 -2.35 1.65 -15.34
CA TYR A 44 -2.10 0.64 -14.30
C TYR A 44 -1.34 -0.59 -14.82
N PRO A 45 -1.79 -1.27 -15.90
CA PRO A 45 -1.06 -2.41 -16.47
C PRO A 45 0.24 -1.97 -17.14
N SER A 46 0.30 -0.79 -17.76
CA SER A 46 1.54 -0.30 -18.36
C SER A 46 2.61 0.00 -17.30
N ARG A 47 2.25 0.60 -16.16
CA ARG A 47 3.17 0.81 -15.02
C ARG A 47 3.60 -0.49 -14.36
N TRP A 48 2.76 -1.52 -14.38
CA TRP A 48 3.08 -2.83 -13.82
C TRP A 48 4.30 -3.47 -14.47
N THR A 49 4.52 -3.21 -15.75
CA THR A 49 5.65 -3.72 -16.55
C THR A 49 6.64 -2.64 -16.98
N ALA A 50 6.45 -1.38 -16.55
CA ALA A 50 7.30 -0.25 -16.94
C ALA A 50 8.69 -0.27 -16.26
N LEU A 51 8.87 -1.08 -15.22
CA LEU A 51 10.14 -1.24 -14.51
C LEU A 51 10.96 -2.40 -15.08
N THR A 52 12.26 -2.44 -14.77
CA THR A 52 13.18 -3.53 -15.18
C THR A 52 12.66 -4.93 -14.85
N HIS A 53 11.93 -5.07 -13.75
CA HIS A 53 11.22 -6.28 -13.36
C HIS A 53 9.74 -5.92 -13.13
N PRO A 54 8.81 -6.87 -13.33
CA PRO A 54 7.40 -6.63 -13.07
C PRO A 54 7.20 -6.17 -11.63
N PHE A 55 6.28 -5.22 -11.42
CA PHE A 55 5.99 -4.64 -10.10
C PHE A 55 5.67 -5.69 -9.04
N THR A 56 5.09 -6.84 -9.44
CA THR A 56 4.88 -8.02 -8.57
C THR A 56 6.16 -8.48 -7.87
N HIS A 57 7.31 -8.44 -8.54
CA HIS A 57 8.59 -8.84 -7.94
C HIS A 57 8.91 -7.95 -6.74
N TYR A 58 8.86 -6.63 -6.94
CA TYR A 58 9.12 -5.66 -5.88
C TYR A 58 8.08 -5.71 -4.75
N LEU A 59 6.81 -5.99 -5.07
CA LEU A 59 5.76 -6.19 -4.08
C LEU A 59 6.01 -7.41 -3.19
N LEU A 60 6.62 -8.47 -3.71
CA LEU A 60 6.83 -9.73 -3.00
C LEU A 60 8.09 -9.74 -2.13
N ASP A 61 9.09 -8.90 -2.43
CA ASP A 61 10.34 -8.84 -1.66
C ASP A 61 10.09 -8.58 -0.16
N SER A 62 9.23 -7.61 0.16
CA SER A 62 8.93 -7.23 1.56
C SER A 62 8.20 -8.30 2.38
N PRO A 63 7.05 -8.86 1.94
CA PRO A 63 6.33 -9.88 2.70
C PRO A 63 7.15 -11.17 2.86
N VAL A 64 7.94 -11.56 1.85
CA VAL A 64 8.84 -12.73 1.95
C VAL A 64 9.84 -12.53 3.09
N ILE A 65 10.49 -11.37 3.16
CA ILE A 65 11.43 -11.04 4.23
C ILE A 65 10.73 -11.07 5.60
N VAL A 66 9.53 -10.48 5.72
CA VAL A 66 8.77 -10.48 6.98
C VAL A 66 8.44 -11.90 7.44
N VAL A 67 7.95 -12.76 6.56
CA VAL A 67 7.60 -14.15 6.90
C VAL A 67 8.83 -14.94 7.34
N VAL A 68 9.94 -14.81 6.63
CA VAL A 68 11.21 -15.46 6.97
C VAL A 68 11.76 -14.96 8.31
N ARG A 69 11.66 -13.66 8.59
CA ARG A 69 12.15 -13.08 9.86
C ARG A 69 11.23 -13.41 11.02
N CYS A 70 9.91 -13.35 10.84
CA CYS A 70 8.95 -13.72 11.85
C CYS A 70 9.11 -15.20 12.24
N SER A 71 9.17 -16.11 11.27
CA SER A 71 9.38 -17.55 11.55
C SER A 71 10.69 -17.83 12.30
N ALA A 72 11.79 -17.16 11.91
CA ALA A 72 13.09 -17.32 12.58
C ALA A 72 13.20 -16.63 13.96
N THR A 73 12.35 -15.65 14.24
CA THR A 73 12.29 -14.97 15.55
C THR A 73 11.38 -15.72 16.50
N TRP A 74 10.25 -16.20 15.99
CA TRP A 74 9.28 -16.98 16.77
C TRP A 74 9.87 -18.32 17.24
N SER A 75 10.74 -18.94 16.42
CA SER A 75 11.48 -20.13 16.82
C SER A 75 12.48 -19.89 17.97
N ARG A 76 13.06 -18.67 18.07
CA ARG A 76 13.95 -18.28 19.18
C ARG A 76 13.20 -17.85 20.43
N ALA A 77 12.03 -17.23 20.28
CA ALA A 77 11.17 -16.83 21.40
C ALA A 77 10.54 -18.03 22.13
N ARG A 78 10.47 -19.20 21.47
CA ARG A 78 9.88 -20.43 22.03
C ARG A 78 10.74 -21.09 23.12
N TRP A 79 12.03 -20.76 23.26
CA TRP A 79 12.86 -21.28 24.36
C TRP A 79 13.08 -20.23 25.46
N PRO A 80 12.49 -20.39 26.65
CA PRO A 80 12.93 -19.62 27.82
C PRO A 80 14.36 -20.06 28.12
N ARG A 81 15.31 -19.12 28.15
CA ARG A 81 16.64 -19.44 28.69
C ARG A 81 16.43 -19.79 30.16
N SER A 82 16.72 -21.04 30.53
CA SER A 82 16.75 -21.46 31.92
C SER A 82 17.73 -20.54 32.68
N PRO A 83 17.32 -19.89 33.78
CA PRO A 83 18.26 -19.19 34.64
C PRO A 83 19.18 -20.25 35.26
N GLY A 84 20.48 -20.10 35.01
CA GLY A 84 21.53 -20.88 35.67
C GLY A 84 21.81 -20.37 37.07
#